data_AF-A0A2M8NGE1-F1
#
_entry.id   AF-A0A2M8NGE1-F1
#
_cell.length_a   1.000
_cell.length_b   1.000
_cell.length_c   1.000
_cell.angle_alpha   90.00
_cell.angle_beta   90.00
_cell.angle_gamma   90.00
#
_symmetry.space_group_name_H-M   'P 1'
#
loop_
_entity.id
_entity.type
_entity.pdbx_description
1 polymer ?
#
loop_
_entity_poly.entity_id
_entity_poly.type
_entity_poly.pdbx_seq_one_letter_code
_entity_poly.pdbx_strand_id
1 'polypeptide(L)'
;MIFTTPPALLLLLTLIPVIYLGLPRAAYRRGRDLASLLLRCLIILLLTLALAGTQIGRAADKLAVVFLIDVSDSVGQPAREAQLAFIRAALAAMPPDDQAALIAFGGNALVERPMSGVRELTPL
;
A
#
# COMPACT_ATOMS: atom_id res chain seq x y z
N MET A 1 -5.98 7.83 3.41
CA MET A 1 -5.34 8.87 4.24
C MET A 1 -5.45 8.42 5.68
N ILE A 2 -4.33 8.02 6.28
CA ILE A 2 -4.30 7.62 7.69
C ILE A 2 -3.66 8.78 8.46
N PHE A 3 -4.25 9.15 9.60
CA PHE A 3 -3.70 10.14 10.52
C PHE A 3 -3.32 9.43 11.82
N THR A 4 -2.06 9.54 12.22
CA THR A 4 -1.59 8.92 13.46
C THR A 4 -2.05 9.72 14.69
N THR A 5 -2.28 11.03 14.52
CA THR A 5 -2.64 11.98 15.58
C THR A 5 -3.77 12.92 15.12
N PRO A 6 -5.00 12.41 14.95
CA PRO A 6 -6.14 13.20 14.48
C PRO A 6 -6.41 14.52 15.26
N PRO A 7 -6.21 14.64 16.59
CA PRO A 7 -6.45 15.92 17.27
C PRO A 7 -5.50 17.05 16.83
N ALA A 8 -4.35 16.76 16.22
CA ALA A 8 -3.47 17.80 15.70
C ALA A 8 -4.14 18.64 14.59
N LEU A 9 -5.19 18.13 13.92
CA LEU A 9 -6.00 18.88 12.97
C LEU A 9 -6.71 20.09 13.60
N LEU A 10 -6.89 20.12 14.93
CA LEU A 10 -7.43 21.29 15.62
C LEU A 10 -6.52 22.51 15.49
N LEU A 11 -5.22 22.33 15.21
CA LEU A 11 -4.31 23.44 14.92
C LEU A 11 -4.72 24.22 13.66
N LEU A 12 -5.52 23.62 12.77
CA LEU A 12 -6.08 24.32 11.62
C LEU A 12 -6.98 25.49 12.05
N LEU A 13 -7.56 25.44 13.26
CA LEU A 13 -8.35 26.54 13.83
C LEU A 13 -7.51 27.82 14.04
N THR A 14 -6.19 27.69 14.17
CA THR A 14 -5.26 28.84 14.27
C THR A 14 -5.17 29.64 12.97
N LEU A 15 -5.62 29.09 11.83
CA LEU A 15 -5.72 29.85 10.58
C LEU A 15 -6.75 30.98 10.65
N ILE A 16 -7.82 30.82 11.44
CA ILE A 16 -8.89 31.81 11.56
C ILE A 16 -8.36 33.16 12.07
N PRO A 17 -7.66 33.25 13.22
CA PRO A 17 -7.09 34.51 13.69
C PRO A 17 -5.97 35.02 12.78
N VAL A 18 -5.16 34.13 12.17
CA VAL A 18 -4.07 34.53 11.26
C VAL A 18 -4.62 35.23 10.01
N ILE A 19 -5.69 34.70 9.42
CA ILE A 19 -6.36 35.31 8.27
C ILE A 19 -7.04 36.62 8.68
N TYR A 20 -7.76 36.63 9.81
CA TYR A 20 -8.45 37.82 10.30
C TYR A 20 -7.49 39.00 10.54
N LEU A 21 -6.32 38.74 11.12
CA LEU A 21 -5.31 39.76 11.41
C LEU A 21 -4.44 40.13 10.20
N GLY A 22 -4.23 39.21 9.27
CA GLY A 22 -3.37 39.41 8.10
C GLY A 22 -4.05 39.99 6.87
N LEU A 23 -5.37 40.22 6.91
CA LEU A 23 -6.13 40.85 5.83
C LEU A 23 -5.64 42.30 5.58
N PRO A 24 -5.27 42.66 4.33
CA PRO A 24 -4.77 43.99 4.03
C PRO A 24 -5.86 45.06 4.19
N ARG A 25 -5.63 46.00 5.11
CA ARG A 25 -6.54 47.13 5.34
C ARG A 25 -6.30 48.31 4.37
N ALA A 26 -5.13 48.37 3.74
CA ALA A 26 -4.73 49.46 2.84
C ALA A 26 -4.59 48.98 1.39
N ALA A 27 -5.07 49.78 0.42
CA ALA A 27 -5.11 49.42 -1.00
C ALA A 27 -3.73 49.29 -1.67
N TYR A 28 -2.75 50.08 -1.23
CA TYR A 28 -1.45 50.23 -1.90
C TYR A 28 -0.48 49.03 -1.70
N ARG A 29 -0.74 48.15 -0.72
CA ARG A 29 0.12 46.98 -0.40
C ARG A 29 -0.60 45.63 -0.50
N ARG A 30 -1.85 45.61 -1.03
CA ARG A 30 -2.72 44.42 -1.06
C ARG A 30 -2.05 43.18 -1.66
N GLY A 31 -1.31 43.30 -2.76
CA GLY A 31 -0.65 42.16 -3.40
C GLY A 31 0.42 41.50 -2.51
N ARG A 32 1.30 42.29 -1.90
CA ARG A 32 2.36 41.80 -1.01
C ARG A 32 1.79 41.22 0.28
N ASP A 33 0.79 41.89 0.85
CA ASP A 33 0.16 41.47 2.09
C ASP A 33 -0.65 40.16 1.88
N LEU A 34 -1.36 40.02 0.75
CA LEU A 34 -2.03 38.76 0.37
C LEU A 34 -1.03 37.63 0.12
N ALA A 35 0.07 37.90 -0.60
CA ALA A 35 1.10 36.88 -0.84
C ALA A 35 1.73 36.41 0.48
N SER A 36 2.04 37.33 1.39
CA SER A 36 2.54 36.98 2.72
C SER A 36 1.52 36.21 3.55
N LEU A 37 0.23 36.55 3.46
CA LEU A 37 -0.84 35.85 4.17
C LEU A 37 -1.01 34.43 3.63
N LEU A 38 -1.06 34.26 2.31
CA LEU A 38 -1.14 32.95 1.65
C LEU A 38 0.04 32.06 2.04
N LEU A 39 1.27 32.61 2.03
CA LEU A 39 2.45 31.85 2.42
C LEU A 39 2.39 31.41 3.89
N ARG A 40 1.95 32.29 4.80
CA ARG A 40 1.77 31.94 6.22
C ARG A 40 0.72 30.85 6.42
N CYS A 41 -0.41 30.95 5.72
CA CYS A 41 -1.45 29.92 5.77
C CYS A 41 -0.94 28.58 5.24
N LEU A 42 -0.17 28.60 4.15
CA LEU A 42 0.44 27.40 3.59
C LEU A 42 1.43 26.75 4.57
N ILE A 43 2.29 27.54 5.22
CA ILE A 43 3.23 27.03 6.22
C ILE A 43 2.48 26.38 7.39
N ILE A 44 1.47 27.06 7.95
CA ILE A 44 0.67 26.52 9.06
C ILE A 44 -0.05 25.24 8.65
N LEU A 45 -0.61 25.19 7.44
CA LEU A 45 -1.25 23.99 6.89
C LEU A 45 -0.25 22.83 6.79
N LEU A 46 0.93 23.05 6.21
CA LEU A 46 1.96 22.02 6.07
C LEU A 46 2.45 21.50 7.42
N LEU A 47 2.69 22.40 8.39
CA LEU A 47 3.07 22.03 9.75
C LEU A 47 1.98 21.22 10.44
N THR A 48 0.72 21.61 10.27
CA THR A 48 -0.43 20.89 10.85
C THR A 48 -0.56 19.49 10.25
N LEU A 49 -0.42 19.36 8.93
CA LEU A 49 -0.46 18.06 8.25
C LEU A 49 0.71 17.14 8.67
N ALA A 50 1.90 17.72 8.86
CA ALA A 50 3.07 16.99 9.38
C ALA A 50 2.84 16.51 10.83
N LEU A 51 2.27 17.37 11.69
CA LEU A 51 1.95 17.04 13.09
C LEU A 51 0.79 16.06 13.23
N ALA A 52 -0.16 16.06 12.29
CA ALA A 52 -1.26 15.09 12.22
C ALA A 52 -0.80 13.71 11.71
N GLY A 53 0.48 13.59 11.32
CA GLY A 53 1.04 12.38 10.75
C GLY A 53 0.28 11.95 9.50
N THR A 54 -0.02 12.92 8.62
CA THR A 54 -0.77 12.66 7.39
C THR A 54 0.02 11.70 6.51
N GLN A 55 -0.47 10.48 6.38
CA GLN A 55 0.15 9.47 5.55
C GLN A 55 -0.75 9.13 4.36
N ILE A 56 -0.17 9.26 3.17
CA ILE A 56 -0.74 8.71 1.95
C ILE A 56 -0.32 7.25 1.89
N GLY A 57 -1.10 6.39 2.55
CA GLY A 57 -0.98 4.95 2.38
C GLY A 57 -1.34 4.59 0.94
N ARG A 58 -0.37 4.13 0.15
CA ARG A 58 -0.69 3.34 -1.03
C ARG A 58 -1.06 1.95 -0.53
N ALA A 59 -2.25 1.47 -0.87
CA ALA A 59 -2.54 0.05 -0.72
C ALA A 59 -1.53 -0.70 -1.57
N ALA A 60 -0.73 -1.57 -0.96
CA ALA A 60 0.03 -2.54 -1.70
C ALA A 60 -0.96 -3.62 -2.15
N ASP A 61 -1.52 -3.49 -3.34
CA ASP A 61 -2.23 -4.57 -4.04
C ASP A 61 -1.20 -5.60 -4.55
N LYS A 62 -0.41 -6.14 -3.63
CA LYS A 62 0.52 -7.24 -3.89
C LYS A 62 0.15 -8.36 -2.96
N LEU A 63 -0.65 -9.29 -3.44
CA LEU A 63 -1.03 -10.48 -2.71
C LEU A 63 0.09 -11.53 -2.83
N ALA A 64 0.44 -12.10 -1.68
CA ALA A 64 1.47 -13.12 -1.54
C ALA A 64 0.80 -14.47 -1.24
N VAL A 65 0.76 -15.40 -2.19
CA VAL A 65 0.09 -16.70 -2.04
C VAL A 65 1.10 -17.85 -2.04
N VAL A 66 1.09 -18.68 -0.99
CA VAL A 66 1.96 -19.87 -0.90
C VAL A 66 1.11 -21.12 -1.08
N PHE A 67 1.36 -21.88 -2.13
CA PHE A 67 0.74 -23.18 -2.40
C PHE A 67 1.58 -24.29 -1.77
N LEU A 68 0.92 -25.18 -1.02
CA LEU A 68 1.54 -26.38 -0.47
C LEU A 68 0.94 -27.60 -1.17
N ILE A 69 1.78 -28.44 -1.79
CA ILE A 69 1.37 -29.66 -2.50
C ILE A 69 1.88 -30.90 -1.77
N ASP A 70 0.98 -31.83 -1.47
CA ASP A 70 1.31 -33.11 -0.86
C ASP A 70 1.79 -34.09 -1.93
N VAL A 71 3.05 -34.52 -1.84
CA VAL A 71 3.69 -35.48 -2.74
C VAL A 71 4.06 -36.77 -2.02
N SER A 72 3.39 -37.09 -0.91
CA SER A 72 3.58 -38.36 -0.20
C SER A 72 3.14 -39.56 -1.04
N ASP A 73 3.76 -40.72 -0.80
CA ASP A 73 3.46 -41.99 -1.49
C ASP A 73 2.03 -42.49 -1.27
N SER A 74 1.31 -41.93 -0.28
CA SER A 74 -0.12 -42.15 -0.05
C SER A 74 -1.05 -41.39 -1.00
N VAL A 75 -0.54 -40.41 -1.75
CA VAL A 75 -1.33 -39.63 -2.72
C VAL A 75 -1.29 -40.32 -4.07
N GLY A 76 -2.44 -40.81 -4.53
CA GLY A 76 -2.57 -41.42 -5.85
C GLY A 76 -2.30 -40.44 -7.00
N GLN A 77 -1.75 -40.94 -8.10
CA GLN A 77 -1.51 -40.19 -9.36
C GLN A 77 -2.66 -39.27 -9.80
N PRO A 78 -3.94 -39.70 -9.85
CA PRO A 78 -5.03 -38.82 -10.28
C PRO A 78 -5.25 -37.62 -9.34
N ALA A 79 -5.00 -37.77 -8.03
CA ALA A 79 -5.10 -36.67 -7.09
C ALA A 79 -3.96 -35.66 -7.30
N ARG A 80 -2.75 -36.13 -7.61
CA ARG A 80 -1.59 -35.28 -7.90
C ARG A 80 -1.77 -34.46 -9.18
N GLU A 81 -2.31 -35.07 -10.24
CA GLU A 81 -2.63 -34.36 -11.48
C GLU A 81 -3.70 -33.27 -11.27
N ALA A 82 -4.73 -33.57 -10.48
CA ALA A 82 -5.77 -32.60 -10.12
C ALA A 82 -5.20 -31.40 -9.33
N GLN A 83 -4.29 -31.64 -8.38
CA GLN A 83 -3.61 -30.59 -7.62
C GLN A 83 -2.77 -29.69 -8.54
N LEU A 84 -1.99 -30.28 -9.45
CA LEU A 84 -1.18 -29.52 -10.42
C LEU A 84 -2.05 -28.73 -11.40
N ALA A 85 -3.17 -29.29 -11.86
CA ALA A 85 -4.11 -28.59 -12.72
C ALA A 85 -4.73 -27.37 -12.02
N PHE A 86 -5.10 -27.51 -10.75
CA PHE A 86 -5.60 -26.40 -9.94
C PHE A 86 -4.57 -25.28 -9.77
N ILE A 87 -3.32 -25.62 -9.45
CA ILE A 87 -2.23 -24.63 -9.28
C ILE A 87 -1.96 -23.90 -10.61
N ARG A 88 -1.96 -24.61 -11.75
CA ARG A 88 -1.84 -23.98 -13.07
C ARG A 88 -2.95 -22.97 -13.35
N ALA A 89 -4.20 -23.34 -13.08
CA ALA A 89 -5.33 -22.45 -13.27
C ALA A 89 -5.24 -21.21 -12.36
N ALA A 90 -4.82 -21.39 -11.10
CA ALA A 90 -4.65 -20.31 -10.14
C ALA A 90 -3.52 -19.34 -10.54
N LEU A 91 -2.37 -19.86 -10.99
CA LEU A 91 -1.24 -19.04 -11.48
C LEU A 91 -1.59 -18.30 -12.78
N ALA A 92 -2.41 -18.89 -13.65
CA ALA A 92 -2.87 -18.23 -14.87
C ALA A 92 -3.84 -17.07 -14.58
N ALA A 93 -4.68 -17.20 -13.55
CA ALA A 93 -5.63 -16.17 -13.11
C ALA A 93 -5.00 -15.08 -12.23
N MET A 94 -3.73 -15.23 -11.85
CA MET A 94 -3.03 -14.35 -10.92
C MET A 94 -2.71 -12.97 -11.54
N PRO A 95 -3.06 -11.85 -10.88
CA PRO A 95 -2.67 -10.49 -11.27
C PRO A 95 -1.15 -10.29 -11.43
N PRO A 96 -0.70 -9.33 -12.26
CA PRO A 96 0.73 -9.17 -12.59
C PRO A 96 1.58 -8.62 -11.43
N ASP A 97 0.97 -7.98 -10.45
CA ASP A 97 1.66 -7.41 -9.28
C ASP A 97 1.73 -8.36 -8.08
N ASP A 98 1.02 -9.49 -8.15
CA ASP A 98 0.99 -10.49 -7.09
C ASP A 98 2.22 -11.41 -7.13
N GLN A 99 2.46 -12.14 -6.05
CA GLN A 99 3.53 -13.12 -5.96
C GLN A 99 3.02 -14.47 -5.48
N ALA A 100 3.56 -15.54 -6.07
CA ALA A 100 3.23 -16.91 -5.69
C ALA A 100 4.49 -17.73 -5.40
N ALA A 101 4.38 -18.63 -4.43
CA ALA A 101 5.37 -19.65 -4.09
C ALA A 101 4.73 -21.04 -4.09
N LEU A 102 5.51 -22.07 -4.41
CA LEU A 102 5.07 -23.46 -4.39
C LEU A 102 6.05 -24.28 -3.55
N ILE A 103 5.52 -25.00 -2.57
CA ILE A 103 6.28 -25.88 -1.68
C ILE A 103 5.69 -27.29 -1.80
N ALA A 104 6.50 -28.24 -2.25
CA ALA A 104 6.13 -29.65 -2.23
C ALA A 104 6.53 -30.27 -0.88
N PHE A 105 5.61 -30.99 -0.25
CA PHE A 105 5.84 -31.63 1.04
C PHE A 105 5.49 -33.12 0.98
N GLY A 106 6.32 -33.94 1.62
CA GLY A 106 6.12 -35.38 1.79
C GLY A 106 6.88 -35.84 3.03
N GLY A 107 7.88 -36.70 2.88
CA GLY A 107 8.83 -37.03 3.96
C GLY A 107 9.75 -35.86 4.35
N ASN A 108 10.01 -34.93 3.43
CA ASN A 108 10.70 -33.66 3.65
C ASN A 108 9.97 -32.55 2.87
N ALA A 109 10.10 -31.30 3.28
CA ALA A 109 9.57 -30.14 2.56
C ALA A 109 10.64 -29.55 1.64
N LEU A 110 10.34 -29.44 0.35
CA LEU A 110 11.20 -28.84 -0.66
C LEU A 110 10.49 -27.62 -1.26
N VAL A 111 11.18 -26.49 -1.28
CA VAL A 111 10.70 -25.29 -1.98
C VAL A 111 10.94 -25.50 -3.48
N GLU A 112 9.90 -25.94 -4.17
CA GLU A 112 9.91 -26.09 -5.63
C GLU A 112 9.98 -24.74 -6.33
N ARG A 113 9.34 -23.72 -5.74
CA ARG A 113 9.36 -22.37 -6.30
C ARG A 113 9.41 -21.28 -5.22
N PRO A 114 10.48 -20.46 -5.20
CA PRO A 114 10.56 -19.30 -4.32
C PRO A 114 9.60 -18.20 -4.78
N MET A 115 9.28 -17.30 -3.86
CA MET A 115 8.34 -16.21 -4.08
C MET A 115 8.69 -15.38 -5.32
N SER A 116 7.84 -15.44 -6.34
CA SER A 116 8.12 -14.84 -7.65
C SER A 116 6.85 -14.49 -8.41
N GLY A 117 6.92 -13.46 -9.27
CA GLY A 117 5.81 -13.03 -10.13
C GLY A 117 5.72 -13.77 -11.48
N VAL A 118 6.51 -14.83 -11.67
CA VAL A 118 6.51 -15.64 -12.91
C VAL A 118 5.21 -16.47 -12.99
N ARG A 119 4.65 -16.74 -14.15
CA ARG A 119 3.34 -17.46 -14.24
C ARG A 119 3.45 -18.89 -14.76
N GLU A 120 4.64 -19.31 -15.16
CA GLU A 120 4.87 -20.63 -15.74
C GLU A 120 5.36 -21.62 -14.66
N LEU A 121 4.95 -22.87 -14.81
CA LEU A 121 5.49 -24.00 -14.06
C LEU A 121 6.61 -24.64 -14.88
N THR A 122 7.80 -24.78 -14.31
CA THR A 122 8.86 -25.59 -14.90
C THR A 122 8.38 -27.04 -15.00
N PRO A 123 8.62 -27.75 -16.12
CA PRO A 123 8.24 -29.16 -16.23
C PRO A 123 8.95 -29.97 -15.14
N LEU A 124 8.18 -30.83 -14.46
CA LEU A 124 8.69 -31.86 -13.54
C LEU A 124 9.37 -32.98 -14.34
#